data_AF-A0A7K3ZM53-F1
#
_entry.id   AF-A0A7K3ZM53-F1
#
_cell.length_a   1.000
_cell.length_b   1.000
_cell.length_c   1.000
_cell.angle_alpha   90.00
_cell.angle_beta   90.00
_cell.angle_gamma   90.00
#
_symmetry.space_group_name_H-M   'P 1'
#
loop_
_entity.id
_entity.type
_entity.pdbx_description
1 polymer ?
#
loop_
_entity_poly.entity_id
_entity_poly.type
_entity_poly.pdbx_seq_one_letter_code
_entity_poly.pdbx_strand_id
1 'polypeptide(L)'
;MTEQPNENNPTQIQKLSIDKPDNFQFHAAYLVYEEAFDKARDSQAKNELNQNIMDLDEGKISPETFYGNVSRFRKLDVPRQERFSLQTQRKKDWRKKEQRQDRIKRHQK
;
A
#
# COMPACT_ATOMS: atom_id res chain seq x y z
N MET A 1 -3.56 37.40 38.42
CA MET A 1 -4.10 36.88 37.14
C MET A 1 -3.46 35.53 36.94
N THR A 2 -4.14 34.46 37.35
CA THR A 2 -3.65 33.07 37.21
C THR A 2 -4.07 32.56 35.84
N GLU A 3 -3.09 32.38 34.95
CA GLU A 3 -3.30 31.75 33.64
C GLU A 3 -3.47 30.23 33.87
N GLN A 4 -4.67 29.73 33.58
CA GLN A 4 -4.96 28.30 33.53
C GLN A 4 -4.40 27.72 32.23
N PRO A 5 -3.66 26.59 32.24
CA PRO A 5 -3.37 25.89 31.01
C PRO A 5 -4.65 25.20 30.53
N ASN A 6 -5.04 25.55 29.30
CA ASN A 6 -6.17 24.97 28.59
C ASN A 6 -5.84 23.52 28.20
N GLU A 7 -6.19 22.56 29.06
CA GLU A 7 -6.08 21.13 28.79
C GLU A 7 -7.19 20.70 27.81
N ASN A 8 -7.01 21.04 26.54
CA ASN A 8 -7.85 20.54 25.43
C ASN A 8 -6.99 20.12 24.24
N ASN A 9 -5.88 19.43 24.51
CA ASN A 9 -5.19 18.66 23.48
C ASN A 9 -5.68 17.21 23.60
N PRO A 10 -6.39 16.64 22.62
CA PRO A 10 -6.62 15.20 22.61
C PRO A 10 -5.24 14.56 22.65
N THR A 11 -5.00 13.70 23.63
CA THR A 11 -3.75 13.00 23.91
C THR A 11 -3.07 12.64 22.59
N GLN A 12 -2.09 13.45 22.18
CA GLN A 12 -1.46 13.30 20.86
C GLN A 12 -0.60 12.05 20.95
N ILE A 13 -1.12 10.92 20.48
CA ILE A 13 -0.37 9.67 20.42
C ILE A 13 0.86 9.96 19.57
N GLN A 14 2.03 9.89 20.20
CA GLN A 14 3.30 10.21 19.57
C GLN A 14 3.81 8.99 18.79
N LYS A 15 4.51 9.28 17.70
CA LYS A 15 5.20 8.26 16.90
C LYS A 15 6.39 7.71 17.69
N LEU A 16 6.54 6.39 17.74
CA LEU A 16 7.68 5.75 18.37
C LEU A 16 8.92 5.86 17.47
N SER A 17 10.05 6.30 18.02
CA SER A 17 11.34 6.42 17.30
C SER A 17 12.30 5.32 17.73
N ILE A 18 11.96 4.07 17.44
CA ILE A 18 12.68 2.86 17.90
C ILE A 18 13.42 2.15 16.76
N ASP A 19 13.74 2.85 15.68
CA ASP A 19 14.40 2.26 14.51
C ASP A 19 15.75 1.59 14.87
N LYS A 20 15.99 0.42 14.28
CA LYS A 20 17.21 -0.38 14.44
C LYS A 20 17.81 -0.65 13.07
N PRO A 21 18.62 0.26 12.52
CA PRO A 21 19.16 0.14 11.16
C PRO A 21 20.06 -1.09 10.97
N ASP A 22 20.64 -1.62 12.05
CA ASP A 22 21.46 -2.84 12.03
C ASP A 22 20.64 -4.10 11.72
N ASN A 23 19.33 -4.10 12.06
CA ASN A 23 18.43 -5.20 11.76
C ASN A 23 17.55 -4.84 10.56
N PHE A 24 17.97 -5.28 9.38
CA PHE A 24 17.25 -5.01 8.12
C PHE A 24 15.75 -5.34 8.19
N GLN A 25 15.37 -6.46 8.81
CA GLN A 25 13.95 -6.85 8.87
C GLN A 25 13.14 -5.87 9.72
N PHE A 26 13.70 -5.45 10.86
CA PHE A 26 13.06 -4.49 11.74
C PHE A 26 13.05 -3.08 11.11
N HIS A 27 14.14 -2.65 10.51
CA HIS A 27 14.21 -1.37 9.81
C HIS A 27 13.17 -1.27 8.69
N ALA A 28 13.04 -2.32 7.87
CA ALA A 28 12.00 -2.37 6.84
C ALA A 28 10.59 -2.28 7.44
N ALA A 29 10.33 -2.99 8.54
CA ALA A 29 9.05 -2.91 9.25
C ALA A 29 8.81 -1.51 9.86
N TYR A 30 9.85 -0.86 10.38
CA TYR A 30 9.77 0.48 10.93
C TYR A 30 9.40 1.53 9.87
N LEU A 31 10.00 1.47 8.68
CA LEU A 31 9.63 2.34 7.55
C LEU A 31 8.15 2.17 7.17
N VAL A 32 7.65 0.94 7.22
CA VAL A 32 6.25 0.61 6.95
C VAL A 32 5.32 1.17 8.04
N TYR A 33 5.73 1.05 9.30
CA TYR A 33 5.04 1.64 10.45
C TYR A 33 4.98 3.16 10.34
N GLU A 34 6.09 3.82 10.03
CA GLU A 34 6.16 5.28 9.89
C GLU A 34 5.18 5.78 8.83
N GLU A 35 5.20 5.18 7.64
CA GLU A 35 4.28 5.53 6.57
C GLU A 35 2.81 5.29 6.96
N ALA A 36 2.51 4.19 7.66
CA ALA A 36 1.16 3.87 8.11
C ALA A 36 0.67 4.82 9.21
N PHE A 37 1.56 5.20 10.13
CA PHE A 37 1.26 6.11 11.24
C PHE A 37 0.95 7.52 10.76
N ASP A 38 1.69 8.01 9.77
CA ASP A 38 1.46 9.32 9.16
C ASP A 38 0.15 9.36 8.36
N LYS A 39 -0.26 8.23 7.77
CA LYS A 39 -1.55 8.10 7.04
C LYS A 39 -2.75 7.90 7.96
N ALA A 40 -2.55 7.35 9.15
CA ALA A 40 -3.63 7.08 10.10
C ALA A 40 -4.23 8.40 10.65
N ARG A 41 -5.55 8.56 10.52
CA ARG A 41 -6.28 9.71 11.08
C ARG A 41 -6.81 9.43 12.48
N ASP A 42 -7.14 8.17 12.76
CA ASP A 42 -7.76 7.76 14.01
C ASP A 42 -6.70 7.52 15.09
N SER A 43 -6.98 8.01 16.31
CA SER A 43 -6.13 7.79 17.47
C SER A 43 -5.99 6.31 17.80
N GLN A 44 -7.09 5.55 17.71
CA GLN A 44 -7.06 4.11 17.94
C GLN A 44 -6.11 3.38 16.96
N ALA A 45 -6.15 3.73 15.67
CA ALA A 45 -5.26 3.16 14.66
C ALA A 45 -3.79 3.44 14.96
N LYS A 46 -3.47 4.65 15.44
CA LYS A 46 -2.11 5.01 15.86
C LYS A 46 -1.64 4.19 17.07
N ASN A 47 -2.51 3.96 18.05
CA ASN A 47 -2.21 3.10 19.19
C ASN A 47 -1.95 1.65 18.77
N GLU A 48 -2.80 1.10 17.90
CA GLU A 48 -2.63 -0.26 17.38
C GLU A 48 -1.30 -0.39 16.60
N LEU A 49 -0.93 0.59 15.79
CA LEU A 49 0.36 0.62 15.10
C LEU A 49 1.55 0.65 16.08
N ASN A 50 1.46 1.47 17.13
CA ASN A 50 2.49 1.55 18.18
C ASN A 50 2.66 0.22 18.91
N GLN A 51 1.56 -0.45 19.25
CA GLN A 51 1.61 -1.77 19.89
C GLN A 51 2.23 -2.82 18.97
N ASN A 52 1.83 -2.85 17.69
CA ASN A 52 2.37 -3.81 16.73
C ASN A 52 3.89 -3.66 16.53
N ILE A 53 4.42 -2.43 16.44
CA ILE A 53 5.88 -2.24 16.27
C ILE A 53 6.65 -2.58 17.55
N MET A 54 6.08 -2.34 18.74
CA MET A 54 6.66 -2.78 20.01
C MET A 54 6.67 -4.30 20.16
N ASP A 55 5.56 -4.97 19.83
CA ASP A 55 5.48 -6.42 19.90
C ASP A 55 6.45 -7.09 18.90
N LEU A 56 6.71 -6.44 17.76
CA LEU A 56 7.74 -6.88 16.82
C LEU A 56 9.15 -6.70 17.41
N ASP A 57 9.41 -5.59 18.10
CA ASP A 57 10.72 -5.32 18.71
C ASP A 57 11.04 -6.29 19.86
N GLU A 58 10.02 -6.61 20.67
CA GLU A 58 10.11 -7.58 21.76
C GLU A 58 10.10 -9.03 21.25
N GLY A 59 9.92 -9.26 19.94
CA GLY A 59 9.87 -10.59 19.34
C GLY A 59 8.63 -11.41 19.69
N LYS A 60 7.55 -10.76 20.16
CA LYS A 60 6.27 -11.41 20.47
C LYS A 60 5.51 -11.80 19.21
N ILE A 61 5.67 -11.05 18.13
CA ILE A 61 5.04 -11.32 16.84
C ILE A 61 6.11 -11.51 15.74
N SER A 62 5.78 -12.33 14.74
CA SER A 62 6.62 -12.50 13.57
C SER A 62 6.47 -11.31 12.61
N PRO A 63 7.47 -11.06 11.74
CA PRO A 63 7.36 -10.04 10.68
C PRO A 63 6.14 -10.25 9.78
N GLU A 64 5.78 -11.50 9.47
CA GLU A 64 4.60 -11.83 8.66
C GLU A 64 3.30 -11.37 9.32
N THR A 65 3.15 -11.64 10.62
CA THR A 65 2.00 -11.18 11.40
C THR A 65 1.95 -9.65 11.48
N PHE A 66 3.10 -9.01 11.67
CA PHE A 66 3.20 -7.54 11.64
C PHE A 66 2.68 -6.98 10.31
N TYR A 67 3.16 -7.48 9.17
CA TYR A 67 2.71 -7.00 7.86
C TYR A 67 1.22 -7.30 7.61
N GLY A 68 0.71 -8.43 8.11
CA GLY A 68 -0.73 -8.74 8.09
C GLY A 68 -1.56 -7.71 8.86
N ASN A 69 -1.12 -7.30 10.04
CA ASN A 69 -1.80 -6.31 10.88
C ASN A 69 -1.75 -4.92 10.25
N VAL A 70 -0.56 -4.50 9.77
CA VAL A 70 -0.36 -3.17 9.18
C VAL A 70 -1.04 -3.01 7.81
N SER A 71 -1.29 -4.12 7.09
CA SER A 71 -1.92 -4.10 5.76
C SER A 71 -3.26 -3.35 5.72
N ARG A 72 -4.00 -3.32 6.83
CA ARG A 72 -5.30 -2.64 6.95
C ARG A 72 -5.18 -1.12 6.91
N PHE A 73 -4.07 -0.59 7.42
CA PHE A 73 -3.80 0.84 7.48
C PHE A 73 -3.12 1.35 6.21
N ARG A 74 -2.52 0.45 5.44
CA ARG A 74 -2.01 0.75 4.11
C ARG A 74 -3.18 0.81 3.13
N LYS A 75 -3.49 2.01 2.66
CA LYS A 75 -4.22 2.17 1.39
C LYS A 75 -3.33 1.60 0.29
N LEU A 76 -3.50 0.33 -0.02
CA LEU A 76 -3.03 -0.24 -1.27
C LEU A 76 -3.88 0.39 -2.36
N ASP A 77 -3.54 1.62 -2.75
CA ASP A 77 -3.97 2.23 -4.01
C ASP A 77 -3.22 1.56 -5.18
N VAL A 78 -2.98 0.25 -5.03
CA VAL A 78 -2.47 -0.60 -6.10
C VAL A 78 -3.72 -0.83 -6.94
N PRO A 79 -3.80 -0.28 -8.16
CA PRO A 79 -4.90 -0.64 -9.05
C PRO A 79 -4.90 -2.15 -9.11
N ARG A 80 -6.02 -2.76 -8.70
CA ARG A 80 -6.23 -4.21 -8.76
C ARG A 80 -5.65 -4.67 -10.07
N GLN A 81 -4.63 -5.54 -10.05
CA GLN A 81 -3.96 -5.98 -11.27
C GLN A 81 -5.04 -6.36 -12.27
N GLU A 82 -5.30 -5.47 -13.24
CA GLU A 82 -6.28 -5.75 -14.25
C GLU A 82 -5.77 -7.00 -14.93
N ARG A 83 -6.62 -8.02 -15.02
CA ARG A 83 -6.23 -9.29 -15.62
C ARG A 83 -5.80 -8.98 -17.05
N PHE A 84 -4.49 -8.92 -17.27
CA PHE A 84 -3.94 -8.69 -18.59
C PHE A 84 -4.37 -9.87 -19.46
N SER A 85 -5.24 -9.60 -20.42
CA SER A 85 -5.67 -10.61 -21.40
C SER A 85 -4.97 -10.32 -22.72
N LEU A 86 -4.12 -11.25 -23.14
CA LEU A 86 -3.52 -11.22 -24.47
C LEU A 86 -4.60 -11.60 -25.49
N GLN A 87 -5.13 -10.61 -26.21
CA GLN A 87 -6.04 -10.86 -27.32
C GLN A 87 -5.22 -11.35 -28.53
N THR A 88 -5.24 -12.66 -28.77
CA THR A 88 -4.59 -13.27 -29.94
C THR A 88 -5.57 -13.42 -31.10
N GLN A 89 -5.06 -13.37 -32.33
CA GLN A 89 -5.84 -13.59 -33.54
C GLN A 89 -5.30 -14.82 -34.30
N ARG A 90 -6.20 -15.69 -34.79
CA ARG A 90 -5.79 -16.81 -35.65
C ARG A 90 -5.25 -16.27 -36.97
N LYS A 91 -4.14 -16.84 -37.46
CA LYS A 91 -3.49 -16.45 -38.73
C LYS A 91 -4.46 -16.39 -39.92
N LYS A 92 -5.45 -17.29 -39.99
CA LYS A 92 -6.48 -17.32 -41.03
C LYS A 92 -7.37 -16.07 -41.00
N ASP A 93 -7.75 -15.60 -39.81
CA ASP A 93 -8.62 -14.43 -39.65
C ASP A 93 -7.86 -13.14 -39.96
N TRP A 94 -6.58 -13.08 -39.59
CA TRP A 94 -5.68 -12.00 -39.99
C TRP A 94 -5.59 -11.88 -41.52
N ARG A 95 -5.33 -12.99 -42.23
CA ARG A 95 -5.27 -13.00 -43.71
C ARG A 95 -6.58 -12.55 -44.36
N LYS A 96 -7.74 -13.00 -43.85
CA LYS A 96 -9.05 -12.57 -44.36
C LYS A 96 -9.27 -11.07 -44.17
N LYS A 97 -8.87 -10.53 -43.01
CA LYS A 97 -8.97 -9.10 -42.71
C LYS A 97 -8.08 -8.30 -43.66
N GLU A 98 -6.86 -8.74 -43.89
CA GLU A 98 -5.89 -8.09 -44.78
C GLU A 98 -6.39 -8.09 -46.25
N GLN A 99 -6.82 -9.24 -46.77
CA GLN A 99 -7.40 -9.33 -48.12
C GLN A 99 -8.62 -8.42 -48.30
N ARG A 100 -9.48 -8.32 -47.28
CA ARG A 100 -10.63 -7.43 -47.30
C ARG A 100 -10.19 -5.96 -47.33
N GLN A 101 -9.21 -5.57 -46.51
CA GLN A 101 -8.67 -4.22 -46.50
C GLN A 101 -8.02 -3.85 -47.84
N ASP A 102 -7.26 -4.75 -48.44
CA ASP A 102 -6.67 -4.55 -49.76
C ASP A 102 -7.72 -4.39 -50.85
N ARG A 103 -8.77 -5.22 -50.82
CA ARG A 103 -9.89 -5.08 -51.76
C ARG A 103 -10.58 -3.72 -51.60
N ILE A 104 -10.81 -3.28 -50.37
CA ILE A 104 -11.39 -1.96 -50.09
C ILE A 104 -10.48 -0.87 -50.66
N LYS A 105 -9.17 -0.91 -50.38
CA LYS A 105 -8.21 0.08 -50.93
C LYS A 105 -8.21 0.13 -52.46
N ARG A 106 -8.37 -1.02 -53.13
CA ARG A 106 -8.39 -1.09 -54.61
C ARG A 106 -9.68 -0.56 -55.23
N HIS A 107 -10.81 -0.66 -54.52
CA HIS A 107 -12.13 -0.39 -55.08
C HIS A 107 -12.87 0.77 -54.40
N GLN A 108 -12.35 1.33 -53.31
CA GLN A 108 -12.77 2.64 -52.83
C GLN A 108 -12.17 3.69 -53.75
N LYS A 109 -13.04 4.29 -54.54
CA LYS A 109 -12.81 5.53 -55.27
C LYS A 109 -13.75 6.58 -54.69
#